data_AF-A0A7W8SPK9-F1
#
_entry.id   AF-A0A7W8SPK9-F1
#
_cell.length_a   1.000
_cell.length_b   1.000
_cell.length_c   1.000
_cell.angle_alpha   90.00
_cell.angle_beta   90.00
_cell.angle_gamma   90.00
#
_symmetry.space_group_name_H-M   'P 1'
#
loop_
_entity.id
_entity.type
_entity.pdbx_description
1 polymer ?
#
loop_
_entity_poly.entity_id
_entity_poly.type
_entity_poly.pdbx_seq_one_letter_code
_entity_poly.pdbx_strand_id
1 'polypeptide(L)'
;MKGRVASAGVAVVVVALMAAYGGPTAHAREPAPNAVTAPFAAGSDTAAAARGAKLAAVGNCVACHTATGGLPLAGGLPLQTPFGVIYSTNITPDNETGIGGWSLDAFARAMRRGVSSDGHLLYPAFPYPHFTHISDADMGSLYAWLMSRAPVKAPAPHNELIFPLGFRPIMAVWNLFYLHTGTEPPPSPTEAPDVVRGRYLVESLGHCGACHTPLNRLGAERRDRALQGGTIDGWDAPALTNLASRPTPWTQAQLVSYLRTGLASAHGAAAGPMRPVTRMLADASASDVEAIAAYLLALPSGGPGVPEHPVASPSASAAPVSTAPGGGANLFSAACASCHAEGAPMSSGDARPSLSLPRPSTPTAHATWSVSSSMESTGTKAIARPSCHHWPTHSRMRR
;
A
#
# COMPACT_ATOMS: atom_id res chain seq x y z
N MET A 1 -37.40 -21.67 -48.12
CA MET A 1 -36.11 -22.09 -47.51
C MET A 1 -35.29 -20.93 -46.91
N LYS A 2 -35.40 -19.68 -47.38
CA LYS A 2 -34.61 -18.53 -46.85
C LYS A 2 -34.94 -18.11 -45.40
N GLY A 3 -36.19 -18.25 -44.95
CA GLY A 3 -36.60 -17.85 -43.58
C GLY A 3 -36.07 -18.73 -42.44
N ARG A 4 -35.82 -20.02 -42.70
CA ARG A 4 -35.30 -20.97 -41.68
C ARG A 4 -33.82 -20.78 -41.37
N VAL A 5 -33.05 -20.24 -42.32
CA VAL A 5 -31.61 -19.97 -42.17
C VAL A 5 -31.38 -18.70 -41.36
N ALA A 6 -32.23 -17.68 -41.53
CA ALA A 6 -32.19 -16.45 -40.74
C ALA A 6 -32.55 -16.70 -39.26
N SER A 7 -33.56 -17.51 -38.98
CA SER A 7 -33.93 -17.89 -37.60
C SER A 7 -32.86 -18.74 -36.92
N ALA A 8 -32.17 -19.60 -37.66
CA ALA A 8 -31.04 -20.38 -37.13
C ALA A 8 -29.83 -19.49 -36.82
N GLY A 9 -29.53 -18.51 -37.66
CA GLY A 9 -28.46 -17.53 -37.41
C GLY A 9 -28.72 -16.67 -36.17
N VAL A 10 -29.97 -16.20 -35.99
CA VAL A 10 -30.37 -15.44 -34.80
C VAL A 10 -30.32 -16.30 -33.53
N ALA A 11 -30.77 -17.55 -33.60
CA ALA A 11 -30.69 -18.47 -32.46
C ALA A 11 -29.24 -18.77 -32.05
N VAL A 12 -28.33 -18.96 -33.01
CA VAL A 12 -26.90 -19.18 -32.73
C VAL A 12 -26.26 -17.93 -32.13
N VAL A 13 -26.60 -16.73 -32.61
CA VAL A 13 -26.11 -15.47 -32.03
C VAL A 13 -26.67 -15.24 -30.63
N VAL A 14 -27.95 -15.53 -30.39
CA VAL A 14 -28.57 -15.42 -29.06
C VAL A 14 -27.98 -16.45 -28.10
N VAL A 15 -27.73 -17.69 -28.53
CA VAL A 15 -27.07 -18.71 -27.71
C VAL A 15 -25.60 -18.36 -27.46
N ALA A 16 -24.89 -17.81 -28.44
CA ALA A 16 -23.51 -17.33 -28.25
C ALA A 16 -23.45 -16.13 -27.30
N LEU A 17 -24.40 -15.19 -27.39
CA LEU A 17 -24.53 -14.08 -26.46
C LEU A 17 -24.97 -14.56 -25.07
N MET A 18 -25.88 -15.52 -24.96
CA MET A 18 -26.30 -16.12 -23.69
C MET A 18 -25.20 -17.00 -23.07
N ALA A 19 -24.32 -17.62 -23.86
CA ALA A 19 -23.14 -18.31 -23.36
C ALA A 19 -22.03 -17.32 -22.96
N ALA A 20 -21.87 -16.23 -23.72
CA ALA A 20 -20.94 -15.15 -23.42
C ALA A 20 -21.40 -14.24 -22.26
N TYR A 21 -22.71 -14.18 -21.96
CA TYR A 21 -23.26 -13.52 -20.76
C TYR A 21 -23.46 -14.52 -19.61
N GLY A 22 -23.93 -15.73 -19.88
CA GLY A 22 -24.24 -16.77 -18.89
C GLY A 22 -23.00 -17.46 -18.30
N GLY A 23 -21.96 -17.71 -19.09
CA GLY A 23 -20.70 -18.30 -18.64
C GLY A 23 -19.94 -17.42 -17.62
N PRO A 24 -19.68 -16.13 -17.93
CA PRO A 24 -19.02 -15.25 -16.97
C PRO A 24 -19.91 -14.84 -15.80
N THR A 25 -21.24 -14.79 -15.92
CA THR A 25 -22.12 -14.54 -14.76
C THR A 25 -22.25 -15.75 -13.82
N ALA A 26 -22.23 -16.98 -14.35
CA ALA A 26 -22.19 -18.21 -13.56
C ALA A 26 -20.84 -18.44 -12.87
N HIS A 27 -19.73 -17.98 -13.46
CA HIS A 27 -18.40 -17.94 -12.82
C HIS A 27 -18.15 -16.69 -11.97
N ALA A 28 -18.95 -15.63 -12.12
CA ALA A 28 -18.85 -14.43 -11.28
C ALA A 28 -19.46 -14.61 -9.88
N ARG A 29 -20.14 -15.73 -9.62
CA ARG A 29 -20.77 -16.00 -8.32
C ARG A 29 -20.48 -17.45 -7.90
N GLU A 30 -19.31 -17.67 -7.32
CA GLU A 30 -19.07 -18.92 -6.57
C GLU A 30 -20.11 -19.03 -5.43
N PRO A 31 -20.70 -20.22 -5.19
CA PRO A 31 -21.69 -20.40 -4.12
C PRO A 31 -21.15 -19.87 -2.78
N ALA A 32 -21.96 -19.12 -2.04
CA ALA A 32 -21.57 -18.66 -0.71
C ALA A 32 -21.25 -19.89 0.17
N PRO A 33 -20.08 -19.96 0.83
CA PRO A 33 -19.82 -20.99 1.82
C PRO A 33 -20.84 -20.84 2.94
N ASN A 34 -21.12 -21.94 3.64
CA ASN A 34 -22.09 -21.96 4.73
C ASN A 34 -21.74 -20.85 5.73
N ALA A 35 -22.72 -19.97 6.00
CA ALA A 35 -22.61 -18.98 7.06
C ALA A 35 -22.40 -19.71 8.40
N VAL A 36 -21.51 -19.18 9.24
CA VAL A 36 -21.34 -19.76 10.58
C VAL A 36 -22.51 -19.32 11.43
N THR A 37 -23.29 -20.28 11.94
CA THR A 37 -24.45 -20.03 12.80
C THR A 37 -24.07 -19.56 14.22
N ALA A 38 -22.80 -19.66 14.59
CA ALA A 38 -22.26 -19.25 15.87
C ALA A 38 -21.08 -18.29 15.68
N PRO A 39 -20.99 -17.18 16.42
CA PRO A 39 -19.81 -16.32 16.41
C PRO A 39 -18.55 -17.15 16.65
N PHE A 40 -17.48 -16.90 15.89
CA PHE A 40 -16.16 -17.37 16.27
C PHE A 40 -15.94 -16.97 17.73
N ALA A 41 -15.68 -17.94 18.62
CA ALA A 41 -15.49 -17.65 20.03
C ALA A 41 -14.25 -16.76 20.18
N ALA A 42 -14.47 -15.45 20.28
CA ALA A 42 -13.44 -14.46 20.46
C ALA A 42 -12.66 -14.79 21.74
N GLY A 43 -11.47 -15.38 21.60
CA GLY A 43 -10.58 -15.69 22.72
C GLY A 43 -10.05 -17.11 22.83
N SER A 44 -10.38 -18.06 21.95
CA SER A 44 -9.95 -19.46 22.12
C SER A 44 -8.48 -19.75 21.79
N ASP A 45 -7.78 -18.87 21.04
CA ASP A 45 -6.35 -19.03 20.74
C ASP A 45 -5.60 -17.69 20.73
N THR A 46 -5.10 -17.30 21.90
CA THR A 46 -4.32 -16.07 22.11
C THR A 46 -3.00 -16.07 21.34
N ALA A 47 -2.41 -17.24 21.09
CA ALA A 47 -1.16 -17.37 20.35
C ALA A 47 -1.38 -17.16 18.85
N ALA A 48 -2.43 -17.77 18.28
CA ALA A 48 -2.83 -17.52 16.90
C ALA A 48 -3.22 -16.05 16.68
N ALA A 49 -3.99 -15.45 17.60
CA ALA A 49 -4.34 -14.02 17.51
C ALA A 49 -3.10 -13.11 17.63
N ALA A 50 -2.12 -13.45 18.47
CA ALA A 50 -0.86 -12.69 18.57
C ALA A 50 -0.03 -12.79 17.28
N ARG A 51 0.06 -13.99 16.69
CA ARG A 51 0.70 -14.19 15.37
C ARG A 51 -0.04 -13.42 14.28
N GLY A 52 -1.37 -13.49 14.28
CA GLY A 52 -2.23 -12.75 13.37
C GLY A 52 -2.03 -11.24 13.45
N ALA A 53 -1.79 -10.69 14.65
CA ALA A 53 -1.47 -9.27 14.81
C ALA A 53 -0.17 -8.89 14.08
N LYS A 54 0.88 -9.72 14.19
CA LYS A 54 2.16 -9.49 13.50
C LYS A 54 2.03 -9.62 11.99
N LEU A 55 1.25 -10.58 11.52
CA LEU A 55 0.93 -10.74 10.10
C LEU A 55 0.11 -9.54 9.57
N ALA A 56 -0.91 -9.09 10.31
CA ALA A 56 -1.72 -7.94 9.92
C ALA A 56 -0.91 -6.64 9.84
N ALA A 57 0.15 -6.53 10.67
CA ALA A 57 1.13 -5.46 10.60
C ALA A 57 1.95 -5.52 9.30
N VAL A 58 2.41 -6.71 8.88
CA VAL A 58 3.04 -6.91 7.56
C VAL A 58 2.07 -6.56 6.43
N GLY A 59 0.81 -7.00 6.54
CA GLY A 59 -0.21 -6.76 5.52
C GLY A 59 -0.79 -5.35 5.48
N ASN A 60 -0.36 -4.48 6.38
CA ASN A 60 -0.83 -3.09 6.46
C ASN A 60 -2.36 -2.97 6.65
N CYS A 61 -3.00 -3.98 7.26
CA CYS A 61 -4.47 -4.10 7.31
C CYS A 61 -5.12 -2.88 7.99
N VAL A 62 -4.57 -2.43 9.12
CA VAL A 62 -5.10 -1.31 9.89
C VAL A 62 -5.03 -0.01 9.09
N ALA A 63 -3.95 0.23 8.34
CA ALA A 63 -3.79 1.47 7.59
C ALA A 63 -4.80 1.59 6.45
N CYS A 64 -5.14 0.49 5.78
CA CYS A 64 -6.13 0.50 4.69
C CYS A 64 -7.57 0.51 5.22
N HIS A 65 -7.85 -0.23 6.29
CA HIS A 65 -9.20 -0.39 6.84
C HIS A 65 -9.54 0.60 7.96
N THR A 66 -8.89 1.77 8.01
CA THR A 66 -9.20 2.81 9.00
C THR A 66 -9.28 4.17 8.31
N ALA A 67 -10.46 4.78 8.28
CA ALA A 67 -10.63 6.14 7.80
C ALA A 67 -9.89 7.16 8.69
N THR A 68 -9.59 8.35 8.15
CA THR A 68 -9.03 9.45 8.95
C THR A 68 -10.03 9.85 10.04
N GLY A 69 -9.60 9.77 11.31
CA GLY A 69 -10.48 10.01 12.47
C GLY A 69 -11.49 8.89 12.76
N GLY A 70 -11.45 7.80 11.98
CA GLY A 70 -12.31 6.62 12.18
C GLY A 70 -11.78 5.66 13.24
N LEU A 71 -12.62 4.69 13.60
CA LEU A 71 -12.22 3.59 14.49
C LEU A 71 -11.35 2.57 13.73
N PRO A 72 -10.35 1.94 14.39
CA PRO A 72 -9.49 0.96 13.75
C PRO A 72 -10.29 -0.15 13.07
N LEU A 73 -9.93 -0.50 11.84
CA LEU A 73 -10.51 -1.60 11.04
C LEU A 73 -11.98 -1.41 10.60
N ALA A 74 -12.60 -0.28 10.93
CA ALA A 74 -13.99 0.02 10.60
C ALA A 74 -14.23 0.43 9.13
N GLY A 75 -13.18 0.46 8.30
CA GLY A 75 -13.26 0.82 6.90
C GLY A 75 -13.43 2.32 6.66
N GLY A 76 -13.97 2.65 5.47
CA GLY A 76 -14.33 4.01 5.07
C GLY A 76 -13.18 4.86 4.55
N LEU A 77 -11.97 4.32 4.40
CA LEU A 77 -10.85 5.05 3.80
C LEU A 77 -11.08 5.18 2.28
N PRO A 78 -11.11 6.41 1.72
CA PRO A 78 -11.14 6.59 0.27
C PRO A 78 -9.77 6.31 -0.34
N LEU A 79 -9.71 5.36 -1.26
CA LEU A 79 -8.56 5.09 -2.12
C LEU A 79 -8.80 5.74 -3.47
N GLN A 80 -8.01 6.77 -3.78
CA GLN A 80 -8.03 7.45 -5.07
C GLN A 80 -7.32 6.56 -6.09
N THR A 81 -8.03 6.19 -7.15
CA THR A 81 -7.47 5.41 -8.26
C THR A 81 -7.72 6.12 -9.58
N PRO A 82 -6.95 5.79 -10.64
CA PRO A 82 -7.26 6.27 -12.00
C PRO A 82 -8.65 5.87 -12.51
N PHE A 83 -9.34 4.96 -11.83
CA PHE A 83 -10.65 4.42 -12.19
C PHE A 83 -11.80 4.99 -11.34
N GLY A 84 -11.51 5.93 -10.45
CA GLY A 84 -12.46 6.48 -9.47
C GLY A 84 -12.09 6.14 -8.03
N VAL A 85 -13.02 6.36 -7.11
CA VAL A 85 -12.80 6.17 -5.67
C VAL A 85 -13.29 4.80 -5.24
N ILE A 86 -12.41 4.05 -4.56
CA ILE A 86 -12.77 2.81 -3.88
C ILE A 86 -12.72 3.06 -2.38
N TYR A 87 -13.72 2.61 -1.63
CA TYR A 87 -13.72 2.74 -0.18
C TYR A 87 -13.34 1.41 0.48
N SER A 88 -12.50 1.46 1.50
CA SER A 88 -12.19 0.26 2.30
C SER A 88 -13.40 -0.21 3.09
N THR A 89 -13.53 -1.53 3.24
CA THR A 89 -14.65 -2.14 3.96
C THR A 89 -14.39 -2.23 5.45
N ASN A 90 -15.43 -2.40 6.26
CA ASN A 90 -15.30 -2.74 7.67
C ASN A 90 -14.91 -4.22 7.81
N ILE A 91 -13.79 -4.49 8.49
CA ILE A 91 -13.28 -5.85 8.73
C ILE A 91 -13.22 -6.20 10.22
N THR A 92 -13.96 -5.46 11.05
CA THR A 92 -14.20 -5.83 12.46
C THR A 92 -15.18 -7.01 12.54
N PRO A 93 -15.28 -7.71 13.69
CA PRO A 93 -16.22 -8.83 13.86
C PRO A 93 -17.67 -8.38 14.05
N ASP A 94 -18.03 -7.17 13.61
CA ASP A 94 -19.43 -6.75 13.57
C ASP A 94 -20.22 -7.63 12.57
N ASN A 95 -21.39 -8.11 12.99
CA ASN A 95 -22.18 -9.08 12.21
C ASN A 95 -22.95 -8.45 11.03
N GLU A 96 -23.26 -7.16 11.11
CA GLU A 96 -24.12 -6.49 10.13
C GLU A 96 -23.32 -5.77 9.05
N THR A 97 -22.23 -5.11 9.45
CA THR A 97 -21.44 -4.24 8.59
C THR A 97 -20.00 -4.71 8.44
N GLY A 98 -19.54 -5.62 9.29
CA GLY A 98 -18.20 -6.20 9.29
C GLY A 98 -18.15 -7.65 8.79
N ILE A 99 -17.15 -8.39 9.26
CA ILE A 99 -16.92 -9.80 8.90
C ILE A 99 -17.40 -10.79 9.98
N GLY A 100 -18.20 -10.33 10.95
CA GLY A 100 -18.62 -11.15 12.10
C GLY A 100 -19.32 -12.47 11.74
N GLY A 101 -20.11 -12.46 10.66
CA GLY A 101 -20.80 -13.65 10.14
C GLY A 101 -19.99 -14.49 9.14
N TRP A 102 -18.75 -14.11 8.83
CA TRP A 102 -17.93 -14.82 7.84
C TRP A 102 -17.27 -16.03 8.47
N SER A 103 -17.31 -17.19 7.80
CA SER A 103 -16.48 -18.34 8.17
C SER A 103 -15.01 -18.10 7.84
N LEU A 104 -14.12 -18.89 8.43
CA LEU A 104 -12.71 -18.91 8.02
C LEU A 104 -12.57 -19.21 6.52
N ASP A 105 -13.40 -20.11 5.97
CA ASP A 105 -13.40 -20.42 4.54
C ASP A 105 -13.86 -19.24 3.68
N ALA A 106 -14.88 -18.49 4.13
CA ALA A 106 -15.32 -17.28 3.46
C ALA A 106 -14.23 -16.20 3.45
N PHE A 107 -13.55 -16.02 4.59
CA PHE A 107 -12.42 -15.11 4.72
C PHE A 107 -11.24 -15.53 3.82
N ALA A 108 -10.84 -16.81 3.87
CA ALA A 108 -9.76 -17.34 3.05
C ALA A 108 -10.08 -17.22 1.56
N ARG A 109 -11.34 -17.41 1.17
CA ARG A 109 -11.80 -17.23 -0.21
C ARG A 109 -11.73 -15.77 -0.65
N ALA A 110 -12.16 -14.83 0.19
CA ALA A 110 -12.02 -13.42 -0.12
C ALA A 110 -10.54 -13.06 -0.29
N MET A 111 -9.70 -13.45 0.66
CA MET A 111 -8.26 -13.18 0.63
C MET A 111 -7.59 -13.79 -0.60
N ARG A 112 -7.86 -15.04 -0.98
CA ARG A 112 -7.13 -15.72 -2.08
C ARG A 112 -7.77 -15.55 -3.46
N ARG A 113 -9.07 -15.32 -3.54
CA ARG A 113 -9.82 -15.32 -4.81
C ARG A 113 -10.53 -14.02 -5.11
N GLY A 114 -10.54 -13.08 -4.17
CA GLY A 114 -11.28 -11.83 -4.34
C GLY A 114 -12.80 -12.08 -4.41
N VAL A 115 -13.32 -13.07 -3.68
CA VAL A 115 -14.76 -13.37 -3.63
C VAL A 115 -15.28 -13.15 -2.21
N SER A 116 -16.15 -12.15 -2.05
CA SER A 116 -16.80 -11.82 -0.77
C SER A 116 -17.65 -12.98 -0.23
N SER A 117 -18.05 -12.93 1.04
CA SER A 117 -18.90 -13.98 1.67
C SER A 117 -20.24 -14.18 0.95
N ASP A 118 -20.86 -13.11 0.48
CA ASP A 118 -22.10 -13.07 -0.32
C ASP A 118 -21.89 -13.40 -1.83
N GLY A 119 -20.65 -13.67 -2.22
CA GLY A 119 -20.27 -14.17 -3.53
C GLY A 119 -19.95 -13.10 -4.58
N HIS A 120 -20.01 -11.80 -4.26
CA HIS A 120 -19.61 -10.78 -5.23
C HIS A 120 -18.08 -10.67 -5.35
N LEU A 121 -17.60 -10.30 -6.54
CA LEU A 121 -16.18 -10.13 -6.80
C LEU A 121 -15.64 -8.82 -6.24
N LEU A 122 -14.49 -8.87 -5.57
CA LEU A 122 -13.77 -7.75 -5.00
C LEU A 122 -12.90 -7.07 -6.07
N TYR A 123 -12.68 -5.76 -5.91
CA TYR A 123 -11.73 -5.04 -6.77
C TYR A 123 -10.30 -5.30 -6.29
N PRO A 124 -9.31 -5.38 -7.20
CA PRO A 124 -7.91 -5.71 -6.87
C PRO A 124 -7.18 -4.62 -6.06
N ALA A 125 -7.84 -3.49 -5.77
CA ALA A 125 -7.40 -2.56 -4.73
C ALA A 125 -7.33 -3.24 -3.34
N PHE A 126 -8.15 -4.27 -3.13
CA PHE A 126 -7.88 -5.29 -2.14
C PHE A 126 -6.89 -6.29 -2.76
N PRO A 127 -5.63 -6.41 -2.26
CA PRO A 127 -4.55 -7.08 -2.98
C PRO A 127 -4.61 -8.62 -2.89
N TYR A 128 -5.80 -9.19 -3.12
CA TYR A 128 -6.03 -10.64 -3.18
C TYR A 128 -5.16 -11.39 -4.20
N PRO A 129 -4.65 -10.80 -5.31
CA PRO A 129 -3.70 -11.50 -6.17
C PRO A 129 -2.39 -11.91 -5.47
N HIS A 130 -1.94 -11.13 -4.47
CA HIS A 130 -0.74 -11.45 -3.67
C HIS A 130 -1.05 -12.48 -2.58
N PHE A 131 -2.22 -12.38 -1.97
CA PHE A 131 -2.60 -13.22 -0.83
C PHE A 131 -2.82 -14.70 -1.18
N THR A 132 -2.77 -15.07 -2.47
CA THR A 132 -2.88 -16.45 -2.96
C THR A 132 -1.86 -17.39 -2.30
N HIS A 133 -0.67 -16.89 -1.94
CA HIS A 133 0.43 -17.68 -1.39
C HIS A 133 0.40 -17.84 0.14
N ILE A 134 -0.48 -17.11 0.85
CA ILE A 134 -0.56 -17.19 2.32
C ILE A 134 -0.90 -18.62 2.75
N SER A 135 -0.18 -19.17 3.73
CA SER A 135 -0.45 -20.51 4.26
C SER A 135 -1.78 -20.58 5.02
N ASP A 136 -2.40 -21.76 5.12
CA ASP A 136 -3.66 -21.93 5.88
C ASP A 136 -3.50 -21.57 7.36
N ALA A 137 -2.32 -21.85 7.95
CA ALA A 137 -2.02 -21.52 9.33
C ALA A 137 -1.96 -20.00 9.57
N ASP A 138 -1.32 -19.26 8.67
CA ASP A 138 -1.25 -17.79 8.74
C ASP A 138 -2.61 -17.15 8.43
N MET A 139 -3.39 -17.74 7.50
CA MET A 139 -4.76 -17.32 7.22
C MET A 139 -5.67 -17.46 8.45
N GLY A 140 -5.59 -18.62 9.13
CA GLY A 140 -6.31 -18.86 10.38
C GLY A 140 -5.89 -17.91 11.50
N SER A 141 -4.60 -17.61 11.61
CA SER A 141 -4.06 -16.66 12.60
C SER A 141 -4.54 -15.23 12.35
N LEU A 142 -4.52 -14.77 11.10
CA LEU A 142 -5.08 -13.47 10.69
C LEU A 142 -6.57 -13.36 11.01
N TYR A 143 -7.34 -14.38 10.66
CA TYR A 143 -8.77 -14.44 10.94
C TYR A 143 -9.03 -14.41 12.46
N ALA A 144 -8.33 -15.22 13.25
CA ALA A 144 -8.45 -15.22 14.71
C ALA A 144 -8.14 -13.84 15.33
N TRP A 145 -7.12 -13.15 14.81
CA TRP A 145 -6.81 -11.79 15.23
C TRP A 145 -7.94 -10.81 14.91
N LEU A 146 -8.45 -10.80 13.67
CA LEU A 146 -9.56 -9.93 13.27
C LEU A 146 -10.83 -10.21 14.10
N MET A 147 -11.16 -11.49 14.31
CA MET A 147 -12.34 -11.89 15.08
C MET A 147 -12.22 -11.58 16.58
N SER A 148 -11.02 -11.31 17.09
CA SER A 148 -10.79 -10.87 18.47
C SER A 148 -10.82 -9.34 18.67
N ARG A 149 -11.03 -8.57 17.60
CA ARG A 149 -11.08 -7.09 17.68
C ARG A 149 -12.42 -6.63 18.24
N ALA A 150 -12.49 -5.37 18.69
CA ALA A 150 -13.76 -4.76 19.05
C ALA A 150 -14.66 -4.65 17.80
N PRO A 151 -15.91 -5.13 17.86
CA PRO A 151 -16.84 -4.95 16.75
C PRO A 151 -17.22 -3.47 16.63
N VAL A 152 -17.26 -2.97 15.40
CA VAL A 152 -17.70 -1.61 15.10
C VAL A 152 -18.77 -1.68 14.04
N LYS A 153 -19.96 -1.13 14.33
CA LYS A 153 -21.01 -0.99 13.33
C LYS A 153 -20.74 0.23 12.46
N ALA A 154 -20.19 0.00 11.27
CA ALA A 154 -19.78 1.02 10.32
C ALA A 154 -19.99 0.51 8.89
N PRO A 155 -21.10 0.86 8.21
CA PRO A 155 -21.28 0.50 6.81
C PRO A 155 -20.30 1.28 5.93
N ALA A 156 -19.60 0.58 5.04
CA ALA A 156 -18.67 1.22 4.11
C ALA A 156 -19.44 2.00 3.03
N PRO A 157 -18.97 3.19 2.64
CA PRO A 157 -19.53 3.91 1.49
C PRO A 157 -19.45 3.07 0.21
N HIS A 158 -20.36 3.34 -0.73
CA HIS A 158 -20.31 2.72 -2.05
C HIS A 158 -19.14 3.27 -2.88
N ASN A 159 -18.51 2.42 -3.67
CA ASN A 159 -17.45 2.84 -4.59
C ASN A 159 -17.99 3.80 -5.66
N GLU A 160 -17.20 4.82 -5.99
CA GLU A 160 -17.51 5.83 -6.99
C GLU A 160 -16.59 5.62 -8.19
N LEU A 161 -16.87 4.58 -8.97
CA LEU A 161 -16.08 4.20 -10.14
C LEU A 161 -16.64 4.77 -11.43
N ILE A 162 -15.76 5.07 -12.38
CA ILE A 162 -16.15 5.50 -13.72
C ILE A 162 -16.94 4.39 -14.42
N PHE A 163 -18.00 4.76 -15.13
CA PHE A 163 -18.75 3.81 -15.94
C PHE A 163 -17.83 3.21 -17.05
N PRO A 164 -17.84 1.87 -17.28
CA PRO A 164 -18.69 0.83 -16.70
C PRO A 164 -18.06 0.05 -15.53
N LEU A 165 -16.97 0.51 -14.92
CA LEU A 165 -16.17 -0.25 -13.95
C LEU A 165 -16.90 -0.54 -12.62
N GLY A 166 -18.02 0.12 -12.34
CA GLY A 166 -18.95 -0.25 -11.26
C GLY A 166 -19.67 -1.59 -11.48
N PHE A 167 -19.70 -2.11 -12.72
CA PHE A 167 -20.33 -3.40 -13.04
C PHE A 167 -19.42 -4.56 -12.63
N ARG A 168 -19.66 -5.09 -11.43
CA ARG A 168 -18.85 -6.13 -10.77
C ARG A 168 -18.49 -7.36 -11.63
N PRO A 169 -19.35 -7.88 -12.54
CA PRO A 169 -18.98 -9.02 -13.39
C PRO A 169 -17.75 -8.77 -14.30
N ILE A 170 -17.37 -7.53 -14.58
CA ILE A 170 -16.12 -7.21 -15.30
C ILE A 170 -14.90 -7.77 -14.54
N MET A 171 -14.96 -7.86 -13.21
CA MET A 171 -13.89 -8.45 -12.41
C MET A 171 -13.69 -9.94 -12.67
N ALA A 172 -14.70 -10.66 -13.18
CA ALA A 172 -14.53 -12.07 -13.55
C ALA A 172 -13.56 -12.19 -14.74
N VAL A 173 -13.68 -11.28 -15.70
CA VAL A 173 -12.78 -11.20 -16.85
C VAL A 173 -11.39 -10.77 -16.40
N TRP A 174 -11.30 -9.77 -15.52
CA TRP A 174 -10.02 -9.34 -14.98
C TRP A 174 -9.31 -10.48 -14.22
N ASN A 175 -10.03 -11.21 -13.37
CA ASN A 175 -9.50 -12.36 -12.64
C ASN A 175 -9.02 -13.47 -13.58
N LEU A 176 -9.76 -13.75 -14.66
CA LEU A 176 -9.36 -14.75 -15.66
C LEU A 176 -7.97 -14.48 -16.24
N PHE A 177 -7.60 -13.21 -16.43
CA PHE A 177 -6.31 -12.83 -17.01
C PHE A 177 -5.21 -12.55 -15.98
N TYR A 178 -5.57 -12.09 -14.77
CA TYR A 178 -4.60 -11.52 -13.84
C TYR A 178 -4.54 -12.20 -12.46
N LEU A 179 -5.56 -12.97 -12.07
CA LEU A 179 -5.52 -13.73 -10.82
C LEU A 179 -4.80 -15.07 -11.06
N HIS A 180 -3.59 -15.18 -10.54
CA HIS A 180 -2.79 -16.39 -10.64
C HIS A 180 -2.79 -17.08 -9.28
N THR A 181 -3.58 -18.13 -9.14
CA THR A 181 -3.61 -18.94 -7.91
C THR A 181 -2.47 -19.94 -7.90
N GLY A 182 -1.78 -20.09 -6.78
CA GLY A 182 -0.77 -21.12 -6.59
C GLY A 182 -0.15 -21.03 -5.20
N THR A 183 0.53 -22.10 -4.79
CA THR A 183 1.42 -22.03 -3.62
C THR A 183 2.73 -21.37 -4.03
N GLU A 184 3.42 -20.78 -3.06
CA GLU A 184 4.78 -20.32 -3.29
C GLU A 184 5.64 -21.47 -3.83
N PRO A 185 6.53 -21.23 -4.83
CA PRO A 185 7.47 -22.24 -5.27
C PRO A 185 8.30 -22.77 -4.08
N PRO A 186 8.57 -24.08 -4.01
CA PRO A 186 9.40 -24.63 -2.95
C PRO A 186 10.79 -23.96 -3.00
N PRO A 187 11.40 -23.69 -1.83
CA PRO A 187 12.71 -23.07 -1.79
C PRO A 187 13.75 -23.96 -2.46
N SER A 188 14.71 -23.34 -3.16
CA SER A 188 15.89 -24.03 -3.64
C SER A 188 16.74 -24.51 -2.45
N PRO A 189 17.43 -25.66 -2.53
CA PRO A 189 18.34 -26.12 -1.47
C PRO A 189 19.47 -25.15 -1.11
N THR A 190 19.70 -24.15 -1.98
CA THR A 190 20.74 -23.13 -1.82
C THR A 190 20.20 -21.77 -1.36
N GLU A 191 18.89 -21.60 -1.27
CA GLU A 191 18.30 -20.36 -0.73
C GLU A 191 18.44 -20.32 0.80
N ALA A 192 18.91 -19.18 1.31
CA ALA A 192 19.01 -18.97 2.74
C ALA A 192 17.60 -18.89 3.39
N PRO A 193 17.39 -19.44 4.60
CA PRO A 193 16.05 -19.49 5.21
C PRO A 193 15.37 -18.13 5.42
N ASP A 194 16.15 -17.08 5.71
CA ASP A 194 15.68 -15.71 5.85
C ASP A 194 15.22 -15.11 4.51
N VAL A 195 15.92 -15.41 3.41
CA VAL A 195 15.51 -15.03 2.04
C VAL A 195 14.20 -15.71 1.66
N VAL A 196 14.03 -17.00 1.98
CA VAL A 196 12.77 -17.74 1.74
C VAL A 196 11.62 -17.11 2.53
N ARG A 197 11.83 -16.84 3.82
CA ARG A 197 10.82 -16.16 4.65
C ARG A 197 10.50 -14.76 4.14
N GLY A 198 11.51 -14.02 3.70
CA GLY A 198 11.35 -12.68 3.15
C GLY A 198 10.54 -12.68 1.86
N ARG A 199 10.82 -13.63 0.95
CA ARG A 199 10.06 -13.82 -0.29
C ARG A 199 8.58 -14.08 0.00
N TYR A 200 8.29 -15.03 0.90
CA TYR A 200 6.92 -15.29 1.36
C TYR A 200 6.23 -14.01 1.82
N LEU A 201 6.87 -13.20 2.66
CA LEU A 201 6.26 -11.98 3.20
C LEU A 201 6.08 -10.89 2.14
N VAL A 202 7.08 -10.67 1.29
CA VAL A 202 7.08 -9.60 0.28
C VAL A 202 6.08 -9.88 -0.85
N GLU A 203 6.00 -11.14 -1.29
CA GLU A 203 5.19 -11.57 -2.44
C GLU A 203 3.78 -12.04 -2.05
N SER A 204 3.49 -12.13 -0.75
CA SER A 204 2.16 -12.48 -0.26
C SER A 204 1.52 -11.37 0.56
N LEU A 205 1.52 -11.49 1.88
CA LEU A 205 0.80 -10.60 2.77
C LEU A 205 1.31 -9.16 2.71
N GLY A 206 2.62 -8.96 2.53
CA GLY A 206 3.21 -7.63 2.42
C GLY A 206 2.93 -6.91 1.11
N HIS A 207 2.43 -7.62 0.08
CA HIS A 207 1.97 -7.08 -1.22
C HIS A 207 2.88 -5.99 -1.80
N CYS A 208 4.20 -6.09 -1.64
CA CYS A 208 5.11 -4.99 -1.96
C CYS A 208 5.05 -4.62 -3.45
N GLY A 209 4.77 -5.63 -4.30
CA GLY A 209 4.55 -5.46 -5.74
C GLY A 209 3.36 -4.57 -6.08
N ALA A 210 2.34 -4.46 -5.22
CA ALA A 210 1.16 -3.63 -5.48
C ALA A 210 1.50 -2.14 -5.66
N CYS A 211 2.60 -1.67 -5.06
CA CYS A 211 3.13 -0.33 -5.25
C CYS A 211 4.42 -0.30 -6.07
N HIS A 212 5.30 -1.29 -5.89
CA HIS A 212 6.64 -1.32 -6.46
C HIS A 212 6.74 -2.06 -7.81
N THR A 213 5.63 -2.42 -8.44
CA THR A 213 5.58 -2.98 -9.79
C THR A 213 4.75 -2.06 -10.69
N PRO A 214 5.17 -1.77 -11.94
CA PRO A 214 4.39 -0.89 -12.78
C PRO A 214 3.09 -1.57 -13.20
N LEU A 215 1.98 -0.83 -13.16
CA LEU A 215 0.68 -1.31 -13.58
C LEU A 215 0.51 -1.14 -15.10
N ASN A 216 -0.21 -2.07 -15.73
CA ASN A 216 -0.69 -1.93 -17.09
C ASN A 216 -1.94 -1.03 -17.15
N ARG A 217 -2.45 -0.76 -18.35
CA ARG A 217 -3.64 0.12 -18.55
C ARG A 217 -4.92 -0.40 -17.90
N LEU A 218 -4.99 -1.68 -17.55
CA LEU A 218 -6.11 -2.33 -16.87
C LEU A 218 -5.90 -2.41 -15.35
N GLY A 219 -4.88 -1.71 -14.82
CA GLY A 219 -4.59 -1.68 -13.38
C GLY A 219 -3.95 -2.96 -12.83
N ALA A 220 -3.51 -3.88 -13.70
CA ALA A 220 -2.84 -5.10 -13.26
C ALA A 220 -1.32 -4.97 -13.33
N GLU A 221 -0.61 -5.60 -12.40
CA GLU A 221 0.85 -5.59 -12.32
C GLU A 221 1.52 -6.22 -13.55
N ARG A 222 2.56 -5.57 -14.03
CA ARG A 222 3.43 -6.09 -15.08
C ARG A 222 4.47 -7.04 -14.49
N ARG A 223 4.18 -8.35 -14.57
CA ARG A 223 5.07 -9.42 -14.08
C ARG A 223 6.47 -9.41 -14.69
N ASP A 224 6.60 -9.00 -15.95
CA ASP A 224 7.90 -8.84 -16.63
C ASP A 224 8.75 -7.69 -16.04
N ARG A 225 8.15 -6.88 -15.17
CA ARG A 225 8.73 -5.72 -14.50
C ARG A 225 8.51 -5.76 -12.99
N ALA A 226 8.33 -6.95 -12.40
CA ALA A 226 8.10 -7.13 -10.98
C ALA A 226 9.15 -6.38 -10.14
N LEU A 227 8.69 -5.59 -9.16
CA LEU A 227 9.53 -4.85 -8.22
C LEU A 227 10.48 -3.82 -8.85
N GLN A 228 10.24 -3.40 -10.10
CA GLN A 228 11.04 -2.40 -10.83
C GLN A 228 10.55 -0.95 -10.64
N GLY A 229 9.69 -0.72 -9.66
CA GLY A 229 9.11 0.57 -9.30
C GLY A 229 7.70 0.74 -9.84
N GLY A 230 7.04 1.84 -9.47
CA GLY A 230 5.68 2.12 -9.89
C GLY A 230 5.26 3.54 -9.51
N THR A 231 4.04 3.91 -9.88
CA THR A 231 3.44 5.19 -9.45
C THR A 231 2.11 4.87 -8.80
N ILE A 232 1.93 5.34 -7.56
CA ILE A 232 0.72 5.13 -6.76
C ILE A 232 0.32 6.44 -6.10
N ASP A 233 -0.94 6.85 -6.26
CA ASP A 233 -1.47 8.12 -5.71
C ASP A 233 -0.61 9.35 -6.09
N GLY A 234 -0.06 9.35 -7.30
CA GLY A 234 0.84 10.40 -7.81
C GLY A 234 2.26 10.38 -7.24
N TRP A 235 2.58 9.44 -6.33
CA TRP A 235 3.92 9.22 -5.78
C TRP A 235 4.67 8.16 -6.57
N ASP A 236 5.98 8.35 -6.79
CA ASP A 236 6.82 7.32 -7.38
C ASP A 236 7.32 6.37 -6.28
N ALA A 237 6.95 5.09 -6.42
CA ALA A 237 7.52 4.00 -5.67
C ALA A 237 8.82 3.58 -6.37
N PRO A 238 9.99 3.68 -5.70
CA PRO A 238 11.26 3.31 -6.32
C PRO A 238 11.30 1.81 -6.62
N ALA A 239 12.18 1.37 -7.53
CA ALA A 239 12.44 -0.06 -7.67
C ALA A 239 12.85 -0.67 -6.30
N LEU A 240 12.53 -1.94 -6.07
CA LEU A 240 13.07 -2.72 -4.95
C LEU A 240 14.15 -3.71 -5.40
N THR A 241 14.40 -3.80 -6.70
CA THR A 241 15.53 -4.54 -7.26
C THR A 241 16.84 -3.78 -7.12
N ASN A 242 17.96 -4.51 -7.21
CA ASN A 242 19.31 -3.97 -7.25
C ASN A 242 19.72 -3.11 -6.03
N LEU A 243 19.09 -3.26 -4.86
CA LEU A 243 19.32 -2.40 -3.70
C LEU A 243 20.78 -2.42 -3.22
N ALA A 244 21.43 -3.58 -3.25
CA ALA A 244 22.83 -3.75 -2.82
C ALA A 244 23.88 -3.20 -3.81
N SER A 245 23.50 -2.93 -5.07
CA SER A 245 24.42 -2.51 -6.13
C SER A 245 24.09 -1.12 -6.71
N ARG A 246 23.33 -0.31 -5.96
CA ARG A 246 23.05 1.09 -6.33
C ARG A 246 24.29 1.98 -6.15
N PRO A 247 24.31 3.19 -6.76
CA PRO A 247 25.35 4.18 -6.47
C PRO A 247 25.50 4.50 -4.97
N THR A 248 24.39 4.50 -4.24
CA THR A 248 24.36 4.47 -2.77
C THR A 248 23.75 3.14 -2.34
N PRO A 249 24.59 2.10 -2.09
CA PRO A 249 24.12 0.77 -1.72
C PRO A 249 23.32 0.77 -0.42
N TRP A 250 22.25 -0.01 -0.39
CA TRP A 250 21.56 -0.33 0.85
C TRP A 250 22.30 -1.44 1.59
N THR A 251 22.49 -1.27 2.90
CA THR A 251 22.83 -2.36 3.81
C THR A 251 21.58 -2.95 4.45
N GLN A 252 21.67 -4.18 4.96
CA GLN A 252 20.55 -4.81 5.67
C GLN A 252 20.13 -4.00 6.91
N ALA A 253 21.10 -3.48 7.67
CA ALA A 253 20.81 -2.65 8.85
C ALA A 253 20.04 -1.37 8.48
N GLN A 254 20.44 -0.69 7.39
CA GLN A 254 19.72 0.48 6.89
C GLN A 254 18.31 0.12 6.43
N LEU A 255 18.15 -0.97 5.69
CA LEU A 255 16.84 -1.37 5.17
C LEU A 255 15.89 -1.78 6.30
N VAL A 256 16.37 -2.51 7.31
CA VAL A 256 15.59 -2.82 8.52
C VAL A 256 15.21 -1.54 9.26
N SER A 257 16.15 -0.61 9.43
CA SER A 257 15.86 0.69 10.07
C SER A 257 14.77 1.45 9.30
N TYR A 258 14.90 1.52 7.98
CA TYR A 258 13.93 2.19 7.11
C TYR A 258 12.55 1.54 7.19
N LEU A 259 12.46 0.22 7.09
CA LEU A 259 11.19 -0.50 7.16
C LEU A 259 10.51 -0.34 8.51
N ARG A 260 11.26 -0.25 9.63
CA ARG A 260 10.68 -0.09 10.98
C ARG A 260 10.39 1.35 11.39
N THR A 261 11.07 2.33 10.80
CA THR A 261 11.04 3.73 11.30
C THR A 261 10.73 4.76 10.23
N GLY A 262 10.83 4.38 8.95
CA GLY A 262 10.79 5.28 7.81
C GLY A 262 12.07 6.09 7.61
N LEU A 263 13.16 5.73 8.29
CA LEU A 263 14.41 6.49 8.31
C LEU A 263 15.61 5.56 8.12
N ALA A 264 16.59 6.01 7.33
CA ALA A 264 17.88 5.35 7.18
C ALA A 264 18.96 6.37 6.82
N SER A 265 20.17 6.15 7.34
CA SER A 265 21.33 6.96 6.97
C SER A 265 21.57 6.91 5.45
N ALA A 266 21.95 8.04 4.87
CA ALA A 266 22.22 8.19 3.42
C ALA A 266 21.04 7.94 2.46
N HIS A 267 19.81 7.72 2.95
CA HIS A 267 18.62 7.51 2.13
C HIS A 267 17.48 8.45 2.52
N GLY A 268 16.66 8.86 1.55
CA GLY A 268 15.49 9.69 1.81
C GLY A 268 14.51 9.04 2.79
N ALA A 269 13.87 9.85 3.63
CA ALA A 269 12.86 9.37 4.59
C ALA A 269 11.59 8.90 3.86
N ALA A 270 10.88 7.93 4.47
CA ALA A 270 9.59 7.46 3.97
C ALA A 270 8.59 8.62 3.86
N ALA A 271 7.99 8.75 2.68
CA ALA A 271 7.02 9.79 2.35
C ALA A 271 5.76 9.18 1.73
N GLY A 272 4.71 9.98 1.61
CA GLY A 272 3.47 9.57 0.96
C GLY A 272 2.90 8.24 1.47
N PRO A 273 2.49 7.33 0.55
CA PRO A 273 1.95 6.02 0.86
C PRO A 273 2.89 5.09 1.65
N MET A 274 4.21 5.33 1.63
CA MET A 274 5.16 4.48 2.36
C MET A 274 5.22 4.78 3.87
N ARG A 275 4.74 5.96 4.31
CA ARG A 275 4.68 6.32 5.75
C ARG A 275 3.78 5.42 6.58
N PRO A 276 2.53 5.12 6.20
CA PRO A 276 1.73 4.16 6.94
C PRO A 276 2.34 2.75 6.93
N VAL A 277 2.95 2.32 5.81
CA VAL A 277 3.58 0.99 5.70
C VAL A 277 4.71 0.82 6.73
N THR A 278 5.62 1.80 6.82
CA THR A 278 6.73 1.75 7.80
C THR A 278 6.23 1.80 9.25
N ARG A 279 5.15 2.54 9.53
CA ARG A 279 4.50 2.53 10.85
C ARG A 279 3.88 1.17 11.18
N MET A 280 3.32 0.46 10.21
CA MET A 280 2.79 -0.89 10.46
C MET A 280 3.90 -1.92 10.59
N LEU A 281 4.95 -1.87 9.76
CA LEU A 281 6.11 -2.75 9.90
C LEU A 281 6.88 -2.55 11.21
N ALA A 282 6.75 -1.39 11.87
CA ALA A 282 7.26 -1.18 13.23
C ALA A 282 6.67 -2.20 14.24
N ASP A 283 5.40 -2.56 14.05
CA ASP A 283 4.66 -3.50 14.89
C ASP A 283 4.83 -4.97 14.45
N ALA A 284 5.37 -5.22 13.26
CA ALA A 284 5.73 -6.57 12.79
C ALA A 284 6.86 -7.18 13.66
N SER A 285 7.07 -8.50 13.54
CA SER A 285 8.18 -9.14 14.25
C SER A 285 9.52 -8.65 13.69
N ALA A 286 10.53 -8.48 14.54
CA ALA A 286 11.85 -8.03 14.10
C ALA A 286 12.44 -8.97 13.05
N SER A 287 12.32 -10.29 13.29
CA SER A 287 12.76 -11.33 12.36
C SER A 287 12.05 -11.29 11.01
N ASP A 288 10.76 -10.95 10.96
CA ASP A 288 10.04 -10.80 9.68
C ASP A 288 10.56 -9.59 8.89
N VAL A 289 10.85 -8.47 9.57
CA VAL A 289 11.42 -7.28 8.90
C VAL A 289 12.85 -7.54 8.42
N GLU A 290 13.65 -8.27 9.20
CA GLU A 290 14.99 -8.73 8.80
C GLU A 290 14.94 -9.66 7.58
N ALA A 291 13.99 -10.60 7.56
CA ALA A 291 13.77 -11.50 6.43
C ALA A 291 13.33 -10.74 5.16
N ILE A 292 12.39 -9.80 5.29
CA ILE A 292 12.00 -8.89 4.20
C ILE A 292 13.23 -8.16 3.66
N ALA A 293 14.06 -7.59 4.53
CA ALA A 293 15.27 -6.88 4.12
C ALA A 293 16.28 -7.82 3.41
N ALA A 294 16.47 -9.04 3.92
CA ALA A 294 17.35 -10.04 3.31
C ALA A 294 16.88 -10.40 1.89
N TYR A 295 15.59 -10.66 1.71
CA TYR A 295 15.03 -10.97 0.39
C TYR A 295 15.20 -9.81 -0.59
N LEU A 296 14.85 -8.59 -0.19
CA LEU A 296 14.95 -7.42 -1.05
C LEU A 296 16.40 -7.11 -1.47
N LEU A 297 17.39 -7.37 -0.60
CA LEU A 297 18.81 -7.23 -0.95
C LEU A 297 19.33 -8.35 -1.86
N ALA A 298 18.72 -9.53 -1.80
CA ALA A 298 19.05 -10.66 -2.67
C ALA A 298 18.45 -10.54 -4.08
N LEU A 299 17.48 -9.63 -4.29
CA LEU A 299 16.85 -9.45 -5.60
C LEU A 299 17.89 -9.04 -6.67
N PRO A 300 17.91 -9.74 -7.81
CA PRO A 300 18.84 -9.45 -8.88
C PRO A 300 18.57 -8.06 -9.48
N SER A 301 19.57 -7.54 -10.18
CA SER A 301 19.39 -6.36 -11.03
C SER A 301 18.41 -6.72 -12.15
N GLY A 302 17.13 -6.39 -11.99
CA GLY A 302 16.20 -6.34 -13.10
C GLY A 302 16.69 -5.33 -14.13
N GLY A 303 16.49 -5.60 -15.42
CA GLY A 303 16.83 -4.65 -16.51
C GLY A 303 16.26 -3.25 -16.26
N PRO A 304 16.65 -2.23 -17.05
CA PRO A 304 16.50 -0.82 -16.70
C PRO A 304 15.09 -0.56 -16.15
N GLY A 305 15.04 -0.22 -14.85
CA GLY A 305 13.80 0.11 -14.16
C GLY A 305 13.12 1.29 -14.83
N VAL A 306 11.92 1.67 -14.36
CA VAL A 306 11.36 2.98 -14.71
C VAL A 306 12.47 4.02 -14.44
N PRO A 307 12.78 4.93 -15.39
CA PRO A 307 13.82 5.91 -15.19
C PRO A 307 13.57 6.59 -13.85
N GLU A 308 14.40 6.28 -12.86
CA GLU A 308 14.49 7.08 -11.66
C GLU A 308 14.76 8.47 -12.21
N HIS A 309 13.84 9.42 -11.98
CA HIS A 309 14.10 10.81 -12.33
C HIS A 309 15.49 11.09 -11.80
N PRO A 310 16.45 11.49 -12.65
CA PRO A 310 17.83 11.59 -12.22
C PRO A 310 17.79 12.44 -10.97
N VAL A 311 18.08 11.79 -9.83
CA VAL A 311 18.62 12.49 -8.69
C VAL A 311 19.68 13.32 -9.33
N ALA A 312 19.55 14.64 -9.27
CA ALA A 312 20.63 15.48 -9.70
C ALA A 312 21.83 14.96 -8.92
N SER A 313 22.70 14.20 -9.61
CA SER A 313 24.02 13.91 -9.10
C SER A 313 24.50 15.29 -8.66
N PRO A 314 24.98 15.46 -7.41
CA PRO A 314 25.67 16.70 -7.09
C PRO A 314 26.77 16.75 -8.14
N SER A 315 26.55 17.59 -9.16
CA SER A 315 27.45 17.61 -10.29
C SER A 315 28.73 18.12 -9.68
N ALA A 316 29.73 17.25 -9.63
CA ALA A 316 31.09 17.63 -9.34
C ALA A 316 31.65 18.55 -10.45
N SER A 317 30.82 18.98 -11.41
CA SER A 317 31.00 20.28 -12.03
C SER A 317 30.69 21.34 -10.98
N ALA A 318 31.72 21.68 -10.21
CA ALA A 318 31.85 22.95 -9.55
C ALA A 318 31.70 24.06 -10.60
N ALA A 319 30.46 24.38 -10.98
CA ALA A 319 30.13 25.78 -11.19
C ALA A 319 30.54 26.45 -9.88
N PRO A 320 31.37 27.50 -9.91
CA PRO A 320 31.86 28.11 -8.70
C PRO A 320 30.62 28.46 -7.88
N VAL A 321 30.42 27.74 -6.77
CA VAL A 321 29.49 28.16 -5.74
C VAL A 321 29.97 29.55 -5.41
N SER A 322 29.21 30.56 -5.83
CA SER A 322 29.55 31.93 -5.51
C SER A 322 29.73 31.96 -4.00
N THR A 323 30.97 32.20 -3.56
CA THR A 323 31.31 32.46 -2.16
C THR A 323 30.79 33.83 -1.72
N ALA A 324 30.21 34.60 -2.66
CA ALA A 324 29.29 35.67 -2.33
C ALA A 324 28.08 35.06 -1.59
N PRO A 325 27.69 35.58 -0.41
CA PRO A 325 26.56 35.07 0.36
C PRO A 325 25.27 35.23 -0.46
N GLY A 326 24.97 34.24 -1.29
CA GLY A 326 23.82 34.23 -2.18
C GLY A 326 22.54 34.02 -1.39
N GLY A 327 21.43 34.44 -1.99
CA GLY A 327 20.09 34.37 -1.39
C GLY A 327 19.72 32.97 -0.86
N GLY A 328 20.24 31.88 -1.44
CA GLY A 328 19.97 30.51 -0.98
C GLY A 328 20.59 30.16 0.38
N ALA A 329 21.85 30.55 0.63
CA ALA A 329 22.50 30.31 1.92
C ALA A 329 21.85 31.16 3.01
N ASN A 330 21.57 32.44 2.72
CA ASN A 330 20.85 33.32 3.65
C ASN A 330 19.42 32.83 3.92
N LEU A 331 18.72 32.33 2.90
CA LEU A 331 17.39 31.74 3.04
C LEU A 331 17.44 30.47 3.92
N PHE A 332 18.41 29.59 3.69
CA PHE A 332 18.58 28.41 4.54
C PHE A 332 18.89 28.80 5.99
N SER A 333 19.83 29.71 6.21
CA SER A 333 20.17 30.20 7.55
C SER A 333 18.99 30.87 8.25
N ALA A 334 18.18 31.65 7.53
CA ALA A 334 17.05 32.37 8.09
C ALA A 334 15.81 31.49 8.33
N ALA A 335 15.54 30.50 7.47
CA ALA A 335 14.27 29.78 7.45
C ALA A 335 14.39 28.28 7.80
N CYS A 336 15.57 27.67 7.64
CA CYS A 336 15.74 26.22 7.69
C CYS A 336 16.74 25.77 8.77
N ALA A 337 17.79 26.55 9.01
CA ALA A 337 18.95 26.15 9.82
C ALA A 337 18.61 25.86 11.28
N SER A 338 17.63 26.55 11.87
CA SER A 338 17.16 26.30 13.23
C SER A 338 16.65 24.86 13.44
N CYS A 339 16.23 24.20 12.37
CA CYS A 339 15.78 22.81 12.40
C CYS A 339 16.76 21.85 11.72
N HIS A 340 17.41 22.27 10.62
CA HIS A 340 18.13 21.39 9.70
C HIS A 340 19.64 21.62 9.62
N ALA A 341 20.20 22.63 10.29
CA ALA A 341 21.65 22.74 10.38
C ALA A 341 22.25 21.55 11.14
N GLU A 342 23.54 21.30 11.00
CA GLU A 342 24.24 20.26 11.77
C GLU A 342 24.05 20.49 13.27
N GLY A 343 23.66 19.45 14.01
CA GLY A 343 23.34 19.52 15.45
C GLY A 343 21.97 20.13 15.80
N ALA A 344 21.20 20.61 14.84
CA ALA A 344 19.83 21.08 15.05
C ALA A 344 18.83 19.91 15.29
N PRO A 345 17.64 20.15 15.87
CA PRO A 345 16.73 19.08 16.28
C PRO A 345 16.29 18.10 15.18
N MET A 346 16.35 18.48 13.90
CA MET A 346 16.02 17.58 12.78
C MET A 346 17.23 16.91 12.14
N SER A 347 18.45 17.26 12.53
CA SER A 347 19.70 16.58 12.14
C SER A 347 20.33 15.80 13.30
N SER A 348 19.90 16.04 14.54
CA SER A 348 20.30 15.28 15.72
C SER A 348 19.61 13.92 15.76
N GLY A 349 20.30 12.89 15.26
CA GLY A 349 19.87 11.49 15.25
C GLY A 349 20.26 10.80 13.96
N ASP A 350 21.08 9.74 14.05
CA ASP A 350 21.79 9.08 12.93
C ASP A 350 20.89 8.55 11.79
N ALA A 351 19.57 8.57 11.97
CA ALA A 351 18.61 8.07 10.99
C ALA A 351 17.99 9.16 10.10
N ARG A 352 18.06 10.45 10.45
CA ARG A 352 17.40 11.51 9.65
C ARG A 352 18.32 12.01 8.52
N PRO A 353 17.93 11.82 7.24
CA PRO A 353 18.78 12.23 6.14
C PRO A 353 18.94 13.74 6.07
N SER A 354 20.12 14.18 5.64
CA SER A 354 20.37 15.57 5.24
C SER A 354 19.34 16.02 4.19
N LEU A 355 18.97 17.30 4.21
CA LEU A 355 18.14 17.91 3.16
C LEU A 355 18.81 17.88 1.78
N SER A 356 20.11 17.62 1.71
CA SER A 356 20.84 17.43 0.46
C SER A 356 20.60 16.08 -0.20
N LEU A 357 19.98 15.12 0.50
CA LEU A 357 19.65 13.82 -0.06
C LEU A 357 18.28 13.88 -0.75
N PRO A 358 18.15 13.31 -1.96
CA PRO A 358 16.87 13.25 -2.65
C PRO A 358 15.84 12.51 -1.78
N ARG A 359 14.67 13.13 -1.63
CA ARG A 359 13.48 12.40 -1.18
C ARG A 359 12.93 11.62 -2.38
N PRO A 360 12.31 10.43 -2.17
CA PRO A 360 11.40 9.90 -3.18
C PRO A 360 10.39 11.00 -3.53
N SER A 361 10.20 11.21 -4.83
CA SER A 361 9.63 12.39 -5.48
C SER A 361 8.32 12.89 -4.85
N THR A 362 8.13 14.20 -4.89
CA THR A 362 6.85 14.86 -4.63
C THR A 362 5.77 14.36 -5.61
N PRO A 363 4.48 14.47 -5.25
CA PRO A 363 3.40 14.19 -6.21
C PRO A 363 3.66 14.89 -7.53
N THR A 364 3.45 14.22 -8.66
CA THR A 364 3.44 14.85 -9.99
C THR A 364 2.30 15.86 -10.06
N ALA A 365 2.55 17.06 -9.55
CA ALA A 365 1.56 18.10 -9.40
C ALA A 365 1.27 18.74 -10.77
N HIS A 366 0.18 18.33 -11.40
CA HIS A 366 -0.70 19.29 -12.08
C HIS A 366 -1.49 20.07 -11.02
N ALA A 367 -0.79 20.79 -10.14
CA ALA A 367 -1.38 21.79 -9.26
C ALA A 367 -0.57 23.07 -9.47
N THR A 368 -0.92 23.79 -10.52
CA THR A 368 -0.47 25.16 -10.72
C THR A 368 -1.01 26.00 -9.57
N TRP A 369 -0.19 26.23 -8.55
CA TRP A 369 -0.44 27.32 -7.61
C TRP A 369 -0.09 28.62 -8.31
N SER A 370 -1.09 29.23 -8.95
CA SER A 370 -1.00 30.61 -9.41
C SER A 370 -0.99 31.51 -8.18
N VAL A 371 0.18 32.00 -7.79
CA VAL A 371 0.29 33.17 -6.92
C VAL A 371 -0.16 34.37 -7.74
N SER A 372 -1.45 34.69 -7.71
CA SER A 372 -1.96 35.96 -8.20
C SER A 372 -1.52 37.05 -7.23
N SER A 373 -0.40 37.71 -7.54
CA SER A 373 -0.04 39.01 -6.98
C SER A 373 -1.09 40.02 -7.43
N SER A 374 -2.09 40.27 -6.58
CA SER A 374 -2.87 41.51 -6.67
C SER A 374 -2.19 42.53 -5.77
N MET A 375 -1.28 43.30 -6.37
CA MET A 375 -0.81 44.55 -5.77
C MET A 375 -1.93 45.57 -5.90
N GLU A 376 -2.80 45.65 -4.89
CA GLU A 376 -3.62 46.84 -4.67
C GLU A 376 -2.92 47.73 -3.63
N SER A 377 -2.48 48.88 -4.11
CA SER A 377 -1.86 49.93 -3.34
C SER A 377 -2.91 50.65 -2.49
N THR A 378 -3.02 50.30 -1.22
CA THR A 378 -3.53 51.23 -0.21
C THR A 378 -2.74 51.05 1.08
N GLY A 379 -1.95 52.05 1.41
CA GLY A 379 -1.05 52.04 2.54
C GLY A 379 -1.80 51.93 3.86
N THR A 380 -1.40 51.00 4.70
CA THR A 380 -1.40 51.14 6.17
C THR A 380 -0.34 50.21 6.73
N LYS A 381 0.56 50.74 7.57
CA LYS A 381 1.58 49.97 8.29
C LYS A 381 0.91 48.88 9.14
N ALA A 382 1.19 47.61 8.83
CA ALA A 382 0.94 46.51 9.75
C ALA A 382 2.29 45.94 10.22
N ILE A 383 2.67 46.27 11.44
CA ILE A 383 3.80 45.67 12.16
C ILE A 383 3.35 44.27 12.58
N ALA A 384 3.86 43.23 11.92
CA ALA A 384 3.66 41.85 12.35
C ALA A 384 4.60 41.56 13.52
N ARG A 385 4.04 41.53 14.75
CA ARG A 385 4.70 40.94 15.92
C ARG A 385 4.49 39.42 15.88
N PRO A 386 5.52 38.58 16.02
CA PRO A 386 5.33 37.14 16.12
C PRO A 386 4.82 36.78 17.52
N SER A 387 3.57 36.35 17.62
CA SER A 387 3.03 35.71 18.82
C SER A 387 3.41 34.23 18.82
N CYS A 388 4.45 33.89 19.60
CA CYS A 388 4.75 32.50 19.95
C CYS A 388 3.67 31.96 20.90
N HIS A 389 2.84 31.03 20.43
CA HIS A 389 1.98 30.26 21.33
C HIS A 389 2.80 29.19 22.05
N HIS A 390 2.92 29.35 23.37
CA HIS A 390 3.43 28.35 24.31
C HIS A 390 2.54 27.09 24.29
N TRP A 391 3.16 25.94 24.11
CA TRP A 391 2.57 24.63 24.38
C TRP A 391 2.69 24.32 25.88
N PRO A 392 1.63 23.90 26.58
CA PRO A 392 1.74 23.51 27.98
C PRO A 392 2.34 22.10 28.13
N THR A 393 3.42 22.03 28.89
CA THR A 393 4.02 20.80 29.43
C THR A 393 3.12 20.20 30.50
N HIS A 394 2.60 18.98 30.30
CA HIS A 394 1.96 18.22 31.38
C HIS A 394 3.00 17.39 32.13
N SER A 395 3.34 17.89 33.32
CA SER A 395 4.06 17.19 34.38
C SER A 395 3.18 16.12 35.05
N ARG A 396 3.85 15.04 35.47
CA ARG A 396 3.38 13.95 36.33
C ARG A 396 2.54 14.41 37.53
N MET A 397 1.53 13.63 37.89
CA MET A 397 1.18 13.40 39.29
C MET A 397 0.77 11.94 39.51
N ARG A 398 1.45 11.29 40.46
CA ARG A 398 1.02 10.07 41.14
C ARG A 398 -0.13 10.41 42.08
N ARG A 399 -1.13 9.54 42.16
CA ARG A 399 -1.53 8.82 43.38
C ARG A 399 -2.25 7.55 42.96
#